data_AF-A0A1G7TTQ3-F1
#
_entry.id   AF-A0A1G7TTQ3-F1
#
_cell.length_a   1.000
_cell.length_b   1.000
_cell.length_c   1.000
_cell.angle_alpha   90.00
_cell.angle_beta   90.00
_cell.angle_gamma   90.00
#
_symmetry.space_group_name_H-M   'P 1'
#
loop_
_entity.id
_entity.type
_entity.pdbx_description
1 polymer ?
#
loop_
_entity_poly.entity_id
_entity_poly.type
_entity_poly.pdbx_seq_one_letter_code
_entity_poly.pdbx_strand_id
1 'polypeptide(L)' 'MARVNLTGEELAEMLVQSVSGGYVVEDVSQMAFEIYTEHGRHLTSKMNNLLLTLMVMEAGPEFALSESEFFELISEVRAL' A
#
# COMPACT_ATOMS: atom_id res chain seq x y z
N MET A 1 -2.23 -24.72 -9.56
CA MET A 1 -1.70 -24.18 -8.29
C MET A 1 -2.66 -23.11 -7.83
N ALA A 2 -3.36 -23.33 -6.71
CA ALA A 2 -4.17 -22.27 -6.11
C ALA A 2 -3.18 -21.21 -5.59
N ARG A 3 -3.12 -20.04 -6.24
CA ARG A 3 -2.32 -18.93 -5.71
C ARG A 3 -3.09 -18.39 -4.50
N VAL A 4 -2.42 -18.44 -3.35
CA VAL A 4 -2.94 -17.92 -2.07
C VAL A 4 -3.16 -16.42 -2.24
N ASN A 5 -4.28 -15.91 -1.72
CA ASN A 5 -4.56 -14.47 -1.72
C ASN A 5 -3.52 -13.75 -0.85
N LEU A 6 -3.11 -12.55 -1.26
CA LEU A 6 -2.22 -11.71 -0.44
C LEU A 6 -2.96 -11.36 0.87
N THR A 7 -2.34 -11.63 2.01
CA THR A 7 -2.89 -11.31 3.33
C THR A 7 -2.69 -9.84 3.69
N GLY A 8 -3.44 -9.35 4.70
CA GLY A 8 -3.25 -8.00 5.24
C GLY A 8 -1.84 -7.81 5.80
N GLU A 9 -1.33 -8.81 6.52
CA GLU A 9 0.02 -8.79 7.08
C GLU A 9 1.09 -8.67 5.97
N GLU A 10 1.04 -9.52 4.95
CA GLU A 10 2.01 -9.48 3.84
C GLU A 10 1.97 -8.15 3.09
N LEU A 11 0.77 -7.62 2.80
CA LEU A 11 0.62 -6.31 2.16
C LEU A 11 1.23 -5.20 3.02
N ALA A 12 0.97 -5.21 4.32
CA ALA A 12 1.48 -4.22 5.25
C ALA A 12 3.01 -4.27 5.36
N GLU A 13 3.60 -5.47 5.37
CA GLU A 13 5.06 -5.64 5.36
C GLU A 13 5.71 -5.09 4.09
N MET A 14 5.15 -5.39 2.92
CA MET A 14 5.65 -4.87 1.64
C MET A 14 5.62 -3.34 1.59
N LEU A 15 4.52 -2.73 2.03
CA LEU A 15 4.40 -1.27 2.06
C LEU A 15 5.38 -0.61 3.04
N VAL A 16 5.61 -1.21 4.23
CA VAL A 16 6.57 -0.67 5.20
C VAL A 16 8.02 -0.70 4.67
N GLN A 17 8.37 -1.61 3.76
CA GLN A 17 9.71 -1.62 3.16
C GLN A 17 10.01 -0.35 2.36
N SER A 18 8.98 0.27 1.74
CA SER A 18 9.14 1.51 0.96
C SER A 18 9.65 2.69 1.78
N VAL A 19 9.44 2.68 3.11
CA VAL A 19 9.81 3.80 4.00
C VAL A 19 11.04 3.50 4.87
N SER A 20 11.75 2.41 4.60
CA SER A 20 12.91 1.98 5.41
C SER A 20 14.09 2.98 5.40
N GLY A 21 14.18 3.82 4.37
CA GLY A 21 15.15 4.92 4.24
C GLY A 21 14.62 6.29 4.66
N GLY A 22 13.38 6.37 5.15
CA GLY A 22 12.63 7.60 5.39
C GLY A 22 11.32 7.63 4.62
N TYR A 23 10.36 8.42 5.10
CA TYR A 23 9.05 8.55 4.47
C TYR A 23 9.12 9.47 3.23
N VAL A 24 9.01 8.87 2.04
CA VAL A 24 8.98 9.55 0.74
C VAL A 24 7.72 9.12 0.01
N VAL A 25 6.90 10.10 -0.41
CA VAL A 25 5.58 9.86 -1.02
C VAL A 25 5.71 9.07 -2.32
N GLU A 26 6.70 9.40 -3.14
CA GLU A 26 6.97 8.77 -4.42
C GLU A 26 7.34 7.29 -4.26
N ASP A 27 8.14 6.96 -3.25
CA ASP A 27 8.55 5.56 -2.98
C ASP A 27 7.35 4.71 -2.53
N VAL A 28 6.46 5.28 -1.71
CA VAL A 28 5.21 4.62 -1.28
C VAL A 28 4.26 4.41 -2.46
N SER A 29 4.07 5.45 -3.30
CA SER A 29 3.23 5.39 -4.50
C SER A 29 3.71 4.32 -5.47
N GLN A 30 5.02 4.29 -5.73
CA GLN A 30 5.65 3.31 -6.61
C GLN A 30 5.50 1.88 -6.08
N MET A 31 5.76 1.65 -4.79
CA MET A 31 5.56 0.35 -4.16
C MET A 31 4.09 -0.11 -4.27
N ALA A 32 3.14 0.80 -4.03
CA ALA A 32 1.72 0.49 -4.15
C ALA A 32 1.33 0.08 -5.59
N PHE A 33 1.87 0.76 -6.60
CA PHE A 33 1.68 0.42 -8.00
C PHE A 33 2.25 -0.96 -8.36
N GLU A 34 3.45 -1.29 -7.87
CA GLU A 34 4.09 -2.59 -8.07
C GLU A 34 3.26 -3.73 -7.48
N ILE A 35 2.83 -3.58 -6.22
CA ILE A 35 1.97 -4.55 -5.54
C ILE A 35 0.64 -4.72 -6.29
N TYR A 36 0.01 -3.61 -6.70
CA TYR A 36 -1.26 -3.65 -7.44
C TYR A 36 -1.11 -4.42 -8.76
N THR A 37 -0.03 -4.18 -9.49
CA THR A 37 0.24 -4.81 -10.78
C THR A 37 0.50 -6.31 -10.62
N GLU A 38 1.24 -6.71 -9.59
CA GLU A 38 1.59 -8.11 -9.35
C GLU A 38 0.44 -8.92 -8.72
N HIS A 39 -0.24 -8.34 -7.73
CA HIS A 39 -1.19 -9.04 -6.88
C HIS A 39 -2.65 -8.65 -7.10
N GLY A 40 -2.97 -7.67 -7.96
CA GLY A 40 -4.31 -7.05 -8.06
C GLY A 40 -5.50 -8.01 -8.20
N ARG A 41 -5.32 -9.18 -8.85
CA ARG A 41 -6.37 -10.21 -8.99
C ARG A 41 -6.68 -10.99 -7.70
N HIS A 42 -5.84 -10.83 -6.69
CA HIS A 42 -5.82 -11.59 -5.45
C HIS A 42 -6.01 -10.69 -4.22
N LEU A 43 -6.40 -9.44 -4.43
CA LEU A 43 -6.67 -8.47 -3.36
C LEU A 43 -8.15 -8.49 -2.97
N THR A 44 -8.41 -8.24 -1.68
CA THR A 44 -9.75 -7.85 -1.25
C THR A 44 -10.07 -6.43 -1.76
N SER A 45 -11.35 -6.06 -1.82
CA SER A 45 -11.73 -4.69 -2.22
C SER A 45 -11.12 -3.62 -1.31
N LYS A 46 -10.93 -3.90 0.00
CA LYS A 46 -10.31 -2.95 0.93
C LYS A 46 -8.82 -2.75 0.64
N MET A 47 -8.08 -3.84 0.40
CA MET A 47 -6.67 -3.78 -0.01
C MET A 47 -6.51 -3.06 -1.36
N ASN A 48 -7.39 -3.36 -2.31
CA ASN A 48 -7.37 -2.73 -3.63
C ASN A 48 -7.58 -1.22 -3.54
N ASN A 49 -8.58 -0.76 -2.80
CA ASN A 49 -8.85 0.67 -2.63
C ASN A 49 -7.69 1.40 -1.94
N LEU A 50 -7.05 0.75 -0.98
CA LEU A 50 -5.89 1.30 -0.31
C LEU A 50 -4.72 1.51 -1.27
N LEU A 51 -4.39 0.51 -2.09
CA LEU A 51 -3.32 0.67 -3.07
C LEU A 51 -3.63 1.80 -4.05
N LEU A 52 -4.88 1.95 -4.48
CA LEU A 52 -5.30 3.08 -5.32
C LEU A 52 -5.14 4.43 -4.61
N THR A 53 -5.44 4.51 -3.31
CA THR A 53 -5.19 5.72 -2.50
C THR A 53 -3.70 6.04 -2.45
N LEU A 54 -2.83 5.05 -2.24
CA LEU A 54 -1.39 5.27 -2.18
C LEU A 54 -0.80 5.67 -3.54
N MET A 55 -1.26 5.06 -4.62
CA MET A 55 -0.81 5.36 -5.99
C MET A 55 -1.13 6.79 -6.43
N VAL A 56 -2.22 7.39 -5.94
CA VAL A 56 -2.59 8.76 -6.35
C VAL A 56 -1.83 9.83 -5.55
N MET A 57 -1.06 9.45 -4.51
CA MET A 57 -0.31 10.41 -3.69
C MET A 57 0.73 11.20 -4.50
N GLU A 58 1.30 10.61 -5.56
CA GLU A 58 2.25 11.31 -6.44
C GLU A 58 1.58 12.34 -7.36
N ALA A 59 0.25 12.33 -7.47
CA ALA A 59 -0.47 13.26 -8.35
C ALA A 59 -0.45 14.71 -7.82
N GLY A 60 -0.22 14.88 -6.51
CA GLY A 60 -0.13 16.19 -5.88
C GLY A 60 -0.19 16.13 -4.35
N PRO A 61 0.31 17.18 -3.66
CA PRO A 61 0.35 17.24 -2.20
C PRO A 61 -1.05 17.18 -1.54
N GLU A 62 -2.11 17.52 -2.26
CA GLU A 62 -3.49 17.39 -1.79
C GLU A 62 -3.97 15.94 -1.65
N PHE A 63 -3.27 14.99 -2.28
CA PHE A 63 -3.53 13.55 -2.20
C PHE A 63 -2.54 12.84 -1.28
N ALA A 64 -1.40 13.46 -1.00
CA ALA A 64 -0.35 12.87 -0.20
C ALA A 64 -0.77 12.71 1.26
N LEU A 65 -0.63 11.49 1.77
CA LEU A 65 -0.73 11.21 3.20
C LEU A 65 0.52 11.71 3.93
N SER A 66 0.34 12.20 5.15
CA SER A 66 1.42 12.31 6.11
C SER A 66 1.93 10.92 6.52
N GLU A 67 3.15 10.87 7.07
CA GLU A 67 3.74 9.63 7.58
C GLU A 67 2.86 8.96 8.65
N SER A 68 2.23 9.75 9.53
CA SER A 68 1.30 9.23 10.54
C SER A 68 0.06 8.61 9.92
N GLU A 69 -0.56 9.28 8.93
CA GLU A 69 -1.74 8.76 8.24
C GLU A 69 -1.41 7.48 7.48
N PHE A 70 -0.22 7.40 6.88
CA PHE A 70 0.28 6.17 6.27
C PHE A 70 0.35 5.03 7.29
N PHE A 71 1.00 5.22 8.45
CA PHE A 71 1.11 4.15 9.45
C PHE A 71 -0.22 3.76 10.10
N GLU A 72 -1.16 4.70 10.25
CA GLU A 72 -2.53 4.39 10.66
C GLU A 72 -3.21 3.46 9.63
N LEU A 73 -3.08 3.80 8.35
CA LEU A 73 -3.60 3.02 7.24
C LEU A 73 -2.96 1.61 7.18
N ILE A 74 -1.64 1.50 7.41
CA ILE A 74 -0.94 0.21 7.50
C ILE A 74 -1.48 -0.65 8.65
N SER A 75 -1.74 -0.05 9.81
CA SER A 75 -2.30 -0.76 10.97
C SER A 75 -3.69 -1.34 10.64
N GLU A 76 -4.53 -0.59 9.92
CA GLU A 76 -5.84 -1.07 9.49
C GLU A 76 -5.78 -2.25 8.51
N VAL A 77 -4.78 -2.26 7.61
CA VAL A 77 -4.60 -3.36 6.64
C VAL A 77 -4.15 -4.62 7.32
N ARG A 78 -3.25 -4.49 8.28
CA ARG A 78 -2.67 -5.62 9.02
C ARG A 78 -3.74 -6.43 9.76
N ALA A 79 -4.87 -5.79 10.07
CA ALA A 79 -6.02 -6.41 10.74
C ALA A 79 -7.04 -7.11 9.80
N LEU A 80 -6.76 -7.20 8.48
CA LEU A 80 -7.62 -7.85 7.47
C LEU A 80 -7.24 -9.31 7.23
#